data_AF-Q91UU0-F1
#
_entry.id   AF-Q91UU0-F1
#
_cell.length_a   1.000
_cell.length_b   1.000
_cell.length_c   1.000
_cell.angle_alpha   90.00
_cell.angle_beta   90.00
_cell.angle_gamma   90.00
#
_symmetry.space_group_name_H-M   'P 1'
#
loop_
_entity.id
_entity.type
_entity.pdbx_description
1 polymer ?
#
loop_
_entity_poly.entity_id
_entity_poly.type
_entity_poly.pdbx_seq_one_letter_code
_entity_poly.pdbx_strand_id
1 'polypeptide(L)'
;MGMFDEVRFSYRMPDGFKGGSFQTKSLDCLMDMYEVTPAGRLVRTHVFEETDRPLGDMNFSGELHMRGEFGGGDYTLEFVDGSLAAIRCKGIAGRLLFDPAHCINEQNDIMNA
;
A
#
# COMPACT_ATOMS: atom_id res chain seq x y z
N MET A 1 -3.18 -22.81 2.02
CA MET A 1 -2.42 -21.63 1.59
C MET A 1 -3.42 -20.71 0.91
N GLY A 2 -3.51 -19.44 1.33
CA GLY A 2 -4.54 -18.53 0.83
C GLY A 2 -4.06 -17.77 -0.42
N MET A 3 -4.99 -17.47 -1.32
CA MET A 3 -4.77 -16.55 -2.42
C MET A 3 -4.83 -15.12 -1.84
N PHE A 4 -3.72 -14.38 -1.93
CA PHE A 4 -3.59 -13.01 -1.46
C PHE A 4 -2.91 -12.21 -2.56
N ASP A 5 -3.31 -10.96 -2.74
CA ASP A 5 -2.53 -10.02 -3.54
C ASP A 5 -1.42 -9.41 -2.69
N GLU A 6 -0.37 -8.96 -3.37
CA GLU A 6 0.77 -8.29 -2.75
C GLU A 6 0.70 -6.78 -3.00
N VAL A 7 0.93 -5.98 -1.97
CA VAL A 7 0.99 -4.51 -2.06
C VAL A 7 2.32 -4.04 -1.54
N ARG A 8 3.11 -3.40 -2.41
CA ARG A 8 4.31 -2.67 -2.02
C ARG A 8 3.95 -1.28 -1.55
N PHE A 9 4.46 -0.91 -0.38
CA PHE A 9 4.25 0.42 0.16
C PHE A 9 5.42 0.82 1.04
N SER A 10 6.13 1.88 0.63
CA SER A 10 7.39 2.30 1.26
C SER A 10 7.25 3.43 2.26
N TYR A 11 6.03 3.90 2.52
CA TYR A 11 5.73 4.93 3.51
C TYR A 11 5.87 4.39 4.93
N ARG A 12 6.39 5.22 5.84
CA ARG A 12 6.47 4.86 7.26
C ARG A 12 5.06 4.76 7.85
N MET A 13 4.75 3.61 8.44
CA MET A 13 3.47 3.34 9.06
C MET A 13 3.31 4.10 10.39
N PRO A 14 2.07 4.27 10.91
CA PRO A 14 1.82 4.97 12.17
C PRO A 14 2.54 4.37 13.39
N ASP A 15 2.84 3.08 13.36
CA ASP A 15 3.61 2.37 14.40
C ASP A 15 5.14 2.49 14.22
N GLY A 16 5.58 3.24 13.21
CA GLY A 16 6.98 3.39 12.84
C GLY A 16 7.52 2.25 11.96
N PHE A 17 6.71 1.23 11.64
CA PHE A 17 7.12 0.14 10.77
C PHE A 17 7.35 0.64 9.35
N LYS A 18 8.46 0.20 8.74
CA LYS A 18 8.77 0.44 7.32
C LYS A 18 8.96 -0.92 6.66
N GLY A 19 7.87 -1.47 6.16
CA GLY A 19 7.86 -2.71 5.38
C GLY A 19 8.09 -2.43 3.90
N GLY A 20 8.55 -3.45 3.16
CA GLY A 20 8.62 -3.38 1.70
C GLY A 20 7.41 -3.96 0.99
N SER A 21 6.70 -4.89 1.65
CA SER A 21 5.61 -5.68 1.05
C SER A 21 4.57 -6.09 2.11
N PHE A 22 3.31 -6.11 1.69
CA PHE A 22 2.14 -6.40 2.51
C PHE A 22 1.17 -7.29 1.73
N GLN A 23 0.45 -8.16 2.42
CA GLN A 23 -0.58 -9.01 1.82
C GLN A 23 -1.97 -8.39 1.99
N THR A 24 -2.83 -8.54 0.98
CA THR A 24 -4.22 -8.07 1.04
C THR A 24 -5.21 -9.08 0.45
N LYS A 25 -6.44 -9.00 0.95
CA LYS A 25 -7.64 -9.66 0.40
C LYS A 25 -8.73 -8.66 -0.02
N SER A 26 -8.43 -7.37 0.04
CA SER A 26 -9.39 -6.30 -0.28
C SER A 26 -9.52 -6.05 -1.79
N LEU A 27 -8.75 -6.76 -2.61
CA LEU A 27 -8.75 -6.67 -4.07
C LEU A 27 -9.28 -7.98 -4.67
N ASP A 28 -8.83 -8.36 -5.86
CA ASP A 28 -9.35 -9.51 -6.59
C ASP A 28 -8.85 -10.86 -6.03
N CYS A 29 -7.86 -10.84 -5.14
CA CYS A 29 -7.16 -12.00 -4.58
C CYS A 29 -6.56 -12.89 -5.68
N LEU A 30 -6.00 -12.33 -6.75
CA LEU A 30 -5.51 -13.09 -7.91
C LEU A 30 -3.98 -13.24 -7.92
N MET A 31 -3.34 -13.00 -6.76
CA MET A 31 -1.88 -13.01 -6.59
C MET A 31 -1.17 -11.93 -7.42
N ASP A 32 -1.90 -10.88 -7.77
CA ASP A 32 -1.33 -9.75 -8.48
C ASP A 32 -0.47 -8.92 -7.52
N MET A 33 0.45 -8.15 -8.11
CA MET A 33 1.26 -7.20 -7.36
C MET A 33 0.79 -5.78 -7.65
N TYR A 34 0.67 -5.02 -6.57
CA TYR A 34 0.31 -3.62 -6.57
C TYR A 34 1.38 -2.81 -5.87
N GLU A 35 1.42 -1.53 -6.18
CA GLU A 35 2.25 -0.54 -5.51
C GLU A 35 1.37 0.65 -5.13
N VAL A 36 1.49 1.10 -3.89
CA VAL A 36 0.99 2.43 -3.50
C VAL A 36 2.13 3.41 -3.73
N THR A 37 2.00 4.22 -4.77
CA THR A 37 3.02 5.17 -5.20
C THR A 37 3.26 6.28 -4.16
N PRO A 38 4.39 7.01 -4.22
CA PRO A 38 4.62 8.17 -3.38
C PRO A 38 3.55 9.27 -3.50
N ALA A 39 2.84 9.32 -4.63
CA ALA A 39 1.71 10.23 -4.86
C ALA A 39 0.38 9.72 -4.25
N GLY A 40 0.39 8.56 -3.60
CA GLY A 40 -0.78 7.96 -2.97
C GLY A 40 -1.71 7.21 -3.94
N ARG A 41 -1.24 6.86 -5.13
CA ARG A 41 -2.03 6.10 -6.13
C ARG A 41 -1.80 4.61 -5.98
N LEU A 42 -2.85 3.80 -6.03
CA LEU A 42 -2.74 2.34 -6.11
C LEU A 42 -2.57 1.92 -7.58
N VAL A 43 -1.44 1.32 -7.91
CA VAL A 43 -1.07 0.92 -9.27
C VAL A 43 -0.87 -0.59 -9.29
N ARG A 44 -1.51 -1.30 -10.23
CA ARG A 44 -1.20 -2.71 -10.51
C ARG A 44 0.06 -2.78 -11.36
N THR A 45 1.10 -3.43 -10.85
CA THR A 45 2.43 -3.51 -11.49
C THR A 45 2.71 -4.87 -12.11
N HIS A 46 2.05 -5.93 -11.62
CA HIS A 46 2.18 -7.27 -12.15
C HIS A 46 0.88 -8.06 -12.03
N VAL A 47 0.60 -8.89 -13.03
CA VAL A 47 -0.47 -9.89 -13.02
C VAL A 47 0.16 -11.27 -12.97
N PHE A 48 -0.30 -12.13 -12.07
CA PHE A 48 0.30 -13.46 -11.91
C PHE A 48 0.00 -14.40 -13.08
N GLU A 49 -1.24 -14.34 -13.58
CA GLU A 49 -1.65 -15.08 -14.77
C GLU A 49 -1.63 -14.17 -16.00
N GLU A 50 -1.14 -14.69 -17.14
CA GLU A 50 -1.19 -14.05 -18.47
C GLU A 50 -2.64 -13.88 -18.93
N THR A 51 -3.28 -12.86 -18.36
CA THR A 51 -4.66 -12.46 -18.58
C THR A 51 -4.66 -11.04 -19.13
N ASP A 52 -5.68 -10.66 -19.89
CA ASP A 52 -5.85 -9.30 -20.44
C ASP A 52 -6.21 -8.24 -19.36
N ARG A 53 -5.81 -8.47 -18.11
CA ARG A 53 -6.07 -7.54 -17.00
C ARG A 53 -5.12 -6.35 -17.11
N PRO A 54 -5.65 -5.11 -17.13
CA PRO A 54 -4.81 -3.94 -17.33
C PRO A 54 -3.88 -3.74 -16.13
N LEU A 55 -2.62 -3.41 -16.45
CA LEU A 55 -1.67 -2.80 -15.52
C LEU A 55 -1.91 -1.29 -15.48
N GLY A 56 -1.47 -0.65 -14.40
CA GLY A 56 -1.57 0.79 -14.23
C GLY A 56 -2.44 1.22 -13.05
N ASP A 57 -2.82 2.49 -13.07
CA ASP A 57 -3.58 3.12 -12.00
C ASP A 57 -4.99 2.52 -11.89
N MET A 58 -5.31 2.00 -10.71
CA MET A 58 -6.58 1.35 -10.43
C MET A 58 -7.71 2.35 -10.14
N ASN A 59 -7.39 3.63 -9.95
CA ASN A 59 -8.29 4.67 -9.47
C ASN A 59 -9.12 4.22 -8.26
N PHE A 60 -8.49 3.42 -7.39
CA PHE A 60 -9.16 2.72 -6.30
C PHE A 60 -9.63 3.71 -5.24
N SER A 61 -10.87 3.55 -4.77
CA SER A 61 -11.45 4.30 -3.65
C SER A 61 -12.13 3.34 -2.69
N GLY A 62 -11.98 3.59 -1.38
CA GLY A 62 -12.43 2.68 -0.33
C GLY A 62 -11.32 2.29 0.62
N GLU A 63 -11.53 1.21 1.38
CA GLU A 63 -10.57 0.74 2.37
C GLU A 63 -9.79 -0.47 1.86
N LEU A 64 -8.46 -0.36 1.90
CA LEU A 64 -7.54 -1.45 1.60
C LEU A 64 -6.95 -1.98 2.90
N HIS A 65 -7.34 -3.19 3.29
CA HIS A 65 -6.79 -3.85 4.47
C HIS A 65 -5.52 -4.60 4.10
N MET A 66 -4.43 -4.27 4.77
CA MET A 66 -3.11 -4.85 4.51
C MET A 66 -2.59 -5.52 5.77
N ARG A 67 -1.85 -6.60 5.60
CA ARG A 67 -1.10 -7.23 6.69
C ARG A 67 0.37 -7.29 6.33
N GLY A 68 1.22 -6.78 7.22
CA GLY A 68 2.66 -6.89 7.03
C GLY A 68 3.12 -8.33 7.19
N GLU A 69 4.10 -8.73 6.38
CA GLU A 69 4.76 -10.03 6.56
C GLU A 69 5.71 -10.02 7.78
N PHE A 70 6.12 -11.22 8.23
CA PHE A 70 7.16 -11.42 9.26
C PHE A 70 7.03 -10.59 10.55
N GLY A 71 5.79 -10.43 11.06
CA GLY A 71 5.54 -9.71 12.31
C GLY A 71 5.14 -8.25 12.14
N GLY A 72 4.93 -7.78 10.90
CA GLY A 72 4.26 -6.51 10.64
C GLY A 72 2.80 -6.49 11.13
N GLY A 73 2.29 -5.30 11.43
CA GLY A 73 0.92 -5.09 11.91
C GLY A 73 -0.16 -5.32 10.85
N ASP A 74 -1.41 -5.18 11.30
CA ASP A 74 -2.58 -5.05 10.42
C ASP A 74 -2.82 -3.55 10.17
N TYR A 75 -2.87 -3.13 8.92
CA TYR A 75 -3.07 -1.75 8.50
C TYR A 75 -4.34 -1.60 7.66
N THR A 76 -4.91 -0.40 7.66
CA THR A 76 -6.01 -0.03 6.78
C THR A 76 -5.69 1.28 6.10
N LEU A 77 -5.64 1.27 4.77
CA LEU A 77 -5.42 2.45 3.95
C LEU A 77 -6.78 2.93 3.45
N GLU A 78 -7.06 4.22 3.66
CA GLU A 78 -8.29 4.89 3.21
C GLU A 78 -8.00 5.64 1.92
N PHE A 79 -8.60 5.25 0.80
CA PHE A 79 -8.51 5.94 -0.48
C PHE A 79 -9.80 6.73 -0.78
N VAL A 80 -9.63 7.98 -1.20
CA VAL A 80 -10.70 8.90 -1.60
C VAL A 80 -10.37 9.43 -2.98
N ASP A 81 -11.31 9.34 -3.92
CA ASP A 81 -11.16 9.81 -5.31
C ASP A 81 -9.87 9.32 -5.98
N GLY A 82 -9.55 8.03 -5.80
CA GLY A 82 -8.38 7.38 -6.40
C GLY A 82 -7.05 7.64 -5.66
N SER A 83 -7.08 8.34 -4.52
CA SER A 83 -5.86 8.79 -3.84
C SER A 83 -5.88 8.43 -2.35
N LEU A 84 -4.73 8.01 -1.82
CA LEU A 84 -4.56 7.68 -0.41
C LEU A 84 -4.75 8.93 0.45
N ALA A 85 -5.68 8.87 1.39
CA ALA A 85 -6.00 9.98 2.30
C ALA A 85 -5.48 9.72 3.71
N ALA A 86 -5.56 8.49 4.20
CA ALA A 86 -5.14 8.15 5.56
C ALA A 86 -4.73 6.68 5.73
N ILE A 87 -3.96 6.44 6.79
CA ILE A 87 -3.45 5.13 7.18
C ILE A 87 -3.81 4.89 8.65
N ARG A 88 -4.39 3.74 8.95
CA ARG A 88 -4.69 3.28 10.31
C ARG A 88 -3.89 2.03 10.62
N CYS A 89 -3.37 1.94 11.85
CA CYS A 89 -2.74 0.73 12.37
C CYS A 89 -3.66 0.12 13.42
N LYS A 90 -3.97 -1.17 13.28
CA LYS A 90 -4.78 -1.89 14.26
C LYS A 90 -4.06 -1.89 15.62
N GLY A 91 -4.80 -1.58 16.68
CA GLY A 91 -4.25 -1.48 18.04
C GLY A 91 -3.61 -0.13 18.37
N ILE A 92 -3.50 0.79 17.41
CA ILE A 92 -3.09 2.18 17.66
C ILE A 92 -4.30 3.09 17.45
N ALA A 93 -4.57 3.97 18.42
CA ALA A 93 -5.64 4.93 18.32
C ALA A 93 -5.30 6.05 17.33
N GLY A 94 -6.25 6.40 16.47
CA GLY A 94 -6.11 7.48 15.50
C GLY A 94 -5.81 7.02 14.08
N ARG A 95 -5.58 8.00 13.19
CA ARG A 95 -5.16 7.78 11.80
C ARG A 95 -4.05 8.74 11.45
N LEU A 96 -3.09 8.28 10.66
CA LEU A 96 -2.08 9.13 10.04
C LEU A 96 -2.64 9.64 8.72
N LEU A 97 -2.73 10.96 8.58
CA LEU A 97 -3.07 11.55 7.28
C LEU A 97 -1.89 11.34 6.34
N PHE A 98 -2.19 10.92 5.11
CA PHE A 98 -1.16 10.74 4.10
C PHE A 98 -0.74 12.10 3.56
N ASP A 99 0.57 12.36 3.59
CA ASP A 99 1.17 13.56 3.01
C ASP A 99 2.18 13.12 1.92
N PRO A 100 1.83 13.29 0.63
CA PRO A 100 2.74 12.95 -0.47
C PRO A 100 4.10 13.65 -0.40
N ALA A 101 4.16 14.86 0.17
CA ALA A 101 5.40 15.61 0.29
C ALA A 101 6.40 14.95 1.25
N HIS A 102 5.91 14.19 2.23
CA HIS A 102 6.74 13.47 3.19
C HIS A 102 7.45 12.27 2.55
N CYS A 103 6.80 11.58 1.58
CA CYS A 103 7.40 10.48 0.83
C CYS A 103 8.62 10.91 0.02
N ILE A 104 8.54 12.09 -0.60
CA ILE A 104 9.56 12.59 -1.54
C ILE A 104 10.84 12.97 -0.79
N ASN A 105 10.70 13.54 0.41
CA ASN A 105 11.85 13.93 1.23
C ASN A 105 12.61 12.72 1.79
N GLU A 106 11.91 11.65 2.22
CA GLU A 106 12.58 10.43 2.70
C GLU A 106 13.40 9.69 1.61
N GLN A 107 13.03 9.80 0.33
CA GLN A 107 13.80 9.17 -0.76
C GLN A 107 15.08 9.94 -1.11
N ASN A 108 15.07 11.27 -0.96
CA ASN A 108 16.23 12.12 -1.24
C ASN A 108 17.36 11.96 -0.22
N ASP A 109 17.04 11.66 1.05
CA ASP A 109 18.05 11.40 2.08
C ASP A 109 18.80 10.08 1.87
N ILE A 110 18.18 9.10 1.18
CA ILE A 110 18.81 7.80 0.88
C ILE A 110 19.76 7.89 -0.32
N MET A 111 19.54 8.82 -1.25
CA MET A 111 20.42 8.99 -2.41
C MET A 111 21.63 9.92 -2.16
N ASN A 112 21.66 10.61 -1.02
CA ASN A 112 22.74 11.54 -0.64
C ASN A 112 23.58 11.08 0.58
N ALA A 113 23.39 9.85 1.05
CA ALA A 113 24.18 9.23 2.12
C ALA A 113 25.10 8.13 1.57
#